data_AF-A0A920ACZ0-F1
#
_entry.id   AF-A0A920ACZ0-F1
#
_cell.length_a   1.000
_cell.length_b   1.000
_cell.length_c   1.000
_cell.angle_alpha   90.00
_cell.angle_beta   90.00
_cell.angle_gamma   90.00
#
_symmetry.space_group_name_H-M   'P 1'
#
loop_
_entity.id
_entity.type
_entity.pdbx_description
1 polymer ?
#
loop_
_entity_poly.entity_id
_entity_poly.type
_entity_poly.pdbx_seq_one_letter_code
_entity_poly.pdbx_strand_id
1 'polypeptide(L)' 'MKDLIVGFGNQLRHALEIGANASLKQNNKDIHNVMITGLGGSGIGGTIVSELTAQECTVPVCTNKGYDLPDI' A
#
# COMPACT_ATOMS: atom_id res chain seq x y z
N MET A 1 -11.86 -16.18 12.70
CA MET A 1 -11.29 -16.39 11.35
C MET A 1 -12.36 -16.71 10.30
N LYS A 2 -13.27 -17.66 10.54
CA LYS A 2 -14.40 -17.94 9.62
C LYS A 2 -15.23 -16.68 9.32
N ASP A 3 -15.51 -15.86 10.33
CA ASP A 3 -16.27 -14.61 10.15
C ASP A 3 -15.52 -13.57 9.32
N LEU A 4 -14.18 -13.53 9.40
CA LEU A 4 -13.35 -12.64 8.58
C LEU A 4 -13.39 -13.05 7.11
N ILE A 5 -13.38 -14.36 6.83
CA ILE A 5 -13.49 -14.90 5.48
C ILE A 5 -14.88 -14.60 4.90
N VAL A 6 -15.94 -14.88 5.67
CA VAL A 6 -17.33 -14.59 5.29
C VAL A 6 -17.53 -13.09 5.05
N GLY A 7 -16.92 -12.25 5.90
CA GLY A 7 -16.99 -10.80 5.82
C GLY A 7 -16.05 -10.15 4.80
N PHE A 8 -15.23 -10.91 4.07
CA PHE A 8 -14.20 -10.35 3.19
C PHE A 8 -14.77 -9.40 2.13
N GLY A 9 -15.91 -9.75 1.52
CA GLY A 9 -16.58 -8.87 0.55
C GLY A 9 -16.99 -7.51 1.13
N ASN A 10 -17.40 -7.46 2.40
CA ASN A 10 -17.73 -6.20 3.08
C ASN A 10 -16.48 -5.40 3.40
N GLN A 11 -15.40 -6.06 3.83
CA GLN A 11 -14.10 -5.42 4.05
C GLN A 11 -13.57 -4.76 2.77
N LEU A 12 -13.71 -5.43 1.62
CA LEU A 12 -13.34 -4.86 0.32
C LEU A 12 -14.18 -3.65 -0.06
N ARG A 13 -15.51 -3.71 0.09
CA ARG A 13 -16.39 -2.56 -0.18
C ARG A 13 -16.00 -1.36 0.68
N HIS A 14 -15.77 -1.59 1.98
CA HIS A 14 -15.35 -0.54 2.89
C HIS A 14 -13.99 0.06 2.51
N ALA A 15 -13.01 -0.76 2.11
CA ALA A 15 -11.71 -0.28 1.64
C ALA A 15 -11.84 0.59 0.37
N LEU A 16 -12.72 0.20 -0.57
CA LEU A 16 -13.01 1.00 -1.77
C LEU A 16 -13.70 2.32 -1.41
N GLU A 17 -14.62 2.32 -0.45
CA GLU A 17 -15.25 3.55 0.05
C GLU A 17 -14.22 4.50 0.68
N ILE A 18 -13.27 3.99 1.46
CA ILE A 18 -12.17 4.79 2.01
C ILE A 18 -11.36 5.43 0.88
N GLY A 19 -10.97 4.64 -0.13
CA GLY A 19 -10.21 5.11 -1.28
C GLY A 19 -10.96 6.17 -2.10
N ALA A 20 -12.24 5.95 -2.38
CA ALA A 20 -13.08 6.88 -3.14
C ALA A 20 -13.31 8.21 -2.41
N ASN A 21 -13.34 8.19 -1.07
CA ASN A 21 -13.52 9.38 -0.24
C ASN A 21 -12.20 10.03 0.21
N ALA A 22 -11.05 9.49 -0.21
CA ALA A 22 -9.75 10.02 0.18
C ALA A 22 -9.52 11.41 -0.45
N SER A 23 -9.48 12.44 0.38
CA SER A 23 -9.12 13.79 -0.03
C SER A 23 -7.61 13.98 0.08
N LEU A 24 -6.89 13.68 -1.02
CA LEU A 24 -5.44 13.83 -1.09
C LEU A 24 -5.07 15.24 -1.56
N LYS A 25 -4.09 15.86 -0.90
CA LYS A 25 -3.52 17.14 -1.31
C LYS A 25 -2.31 16.92 -2.18
N GLN A 26 -2.11 17.80 -3.16
CA GLN A 26 -0.88 17.81 -3.93
C GLN A 26 0.31 18.01 -3.00
N ASN A 27 1.33 17.17 -3.17
CA ASN A 27 2.60 17.30 -2.48
C ASN A 27 3.51 18.27 -3.25
N ASN A 28 4.24 19.12 -2.52
CA ASN A 28 5.20 20.08 -3.08
C ASN A 28 6.67 19.63 -2.91
N LYS A 29 6.89 18.48 -2.26
CA LYS A 29 8.23 17.89 -2.12
C LYS A 29 8.58 17.10 -3.36
N ASP A 30 9.83 17.16 -3.77
CA ASP A 30 10.34 16.22 -4.77
C ASP A 30 10.44 14.82 -4.13
N ILE A 31 9.80 13.83 -4.76
CA ILE A 31 9.81 12.44 -4.32
C ILE A 31 10.57 11.68 -5.39
N HIS A 32 11.67 11.04 -5.00
CA HIS A 32 12.47 10.25 -5.94
C HIS A 32 12.18 8.76 -5.86
N ASN A 33 11.67 8.26 -4.73
CA ASN A 33 11.37 6.85 -4.49
C ASN A 33 10.26 6.72 -3.45
N VAL A 34 9.52 5.61 -3.50
CA VAL A 34 8.56 5.20 -2.49
C VAL A 34 9.01 3.86 -1.90
N MET A 35 9.16 3.78 -0.58
CA MET A 35 9.45 2.54 0.15
C MET A 35 8.22 2.15 0.97
N ILE A 36 7.63 0.99 0.67
CA ILE A 36 6.54 0.41 1.46
C ILE A 36 7.13 -0.64 2.41
N THR A 37 6.99 -0.46 3.71
CA THR A 37 7.47 -1.41 4.73
C THR A 37 6.30 -2.18 5.35
N GLY A 38 6.47 -3.48 5.55
CA GLY A 38 5.41 -4.32 6.13
C GLY A 38 5.82 -5.77 6.30
N LEU A 39 5.31 -6.40 7.36
CA LEU A 39 5.56 -7.80 7.69
C LEU A 39 4.29 -8.66 7.56
N GLY A 40 4.41 -9.82 6.92
CA GLY A 40 3.29 -10.72 6.69
C GLY A 40 2.25 -10.12 5.74
N GLY A 41 0.97 -10.08 6.14
CA GLY A 41 -0.12 -9.59 5.30
C GLY A 41 0.07 -8.15 4.79
N SER A 42 0.66 -7.27 5.61
CA SER A 42 0.96 -5.89 5.20
C SER A 42 2.08 -5.81 4.16
N GLY A 43 3.09 -6.69 4.27
CA GLY A 43 4.16 -6.81 3.25
C GLY A 43 3.65 -7.38 1.92
N ILE A 44 2.72 -8.35 1.99
CA ILE A 44 2.04 -8.89 0.80
C ILE A 44 1.23 -7.79 0.12
N GLY A 45 0.43 -7.03 0.88
CA GLY A 45 -0.33 -5.89 0.37
C GLY A 45 0.57 -4.84 -0.29
N GLY A 46 1.71 -4.51 0.33
CA GLY A 46 2.69 -3.60 -0.26
C GLY A 46 3.25 -4.09 -1.59
N THR A 47 3.49 -5.40 -1.72
CA THR A 47 3.96 -6.02 -2.98
C THR A 47 2.89 -5.93 -4.07
N ILE A 48 1.63 -6.19 -3.72
CA ILE A 48 0.53 -6.04 -4.68
C ILE A 48 0.42 -4.60 -5.17
N VAL A 49 0.52 -3.61 -4.28
CA VAL A 49 0.48 -2.19 -4.65
C VAL A 49 1.64 -1.83 -5.57
N SER A 50 2.89 -2.23 -5.25
CA SER A 50 4.04 -1.89 -6.10
C SER A 50 3.90 -2.44 -7.52
N GLU A 51 3.34 -3.64 -7.69
CA GLU A 51 3.11 -4.22 -9.02
C GLU A 51 1.95 -3.54 -9.75
N LEU A 52 0.83 -3.28 -9.07
CA LEU A 52 -0.34 -2.62 -9.67
C LEU A 52 -0.01 -1.22 -10.18
N THR A 53 0.85 -0.49 -9.48
CA THR A 53 1.19 0.89 -9.84
C THR A 53 2.44 0.99 -10.71
N ALA A 54 3.08 -0.13 -11.07
CA ALA A 54 4.39 -0.13 -11.74
C ALA A 54 4.42 0.61 -13.09
N GLN A 55 3.28 0.62 -13.81
CA GLN A 55 3.16 1.29 -15.12
C GLN A 55 2.68 2.75 -15.02
N GLU A 56 2.19 3.18 -13.86
CA GLU A 56 1.57 4.50 -13.67
C GLU A 56 2.43 5.43 -12.80
N CYS A 57 3.16 4.88 -11.83
CA CYS A 57 4.03 5.65 -10.96
C CYS A 57 5.21 6.24 -11.73
N THR A 58 5.47 7.53 -11.51
CA THR A 58 6.59 8.25 -12.14
C THR A 58 7.93 8.00 -11.46
N VAL A 59 7.93 7.34 -10.30
CA VAL A 59 9.11 7.01 -9.51
C VAL A 59 9.08 5.56 -9.04
N PRO A 60 10.25 4.95 -8.75
CA PRO A 60 10.31 3.58 -8.26
C PRO A 60 9.52 3.39 -6.97
N VAL A 61 8.74 2.31 -6.92
CA VAL A 61 8.04 1.85 -5.71
C VAL A 61 8.64 0.51 -5.31
N CYS A 62 9.29 0.48 -4.16
CA CYS A 62 9.97 -0.71 -3.64
C CYS A 62 9.31 -1.18 -2.34
N THR A 63 9.39 -2.47 -2.06
CA THR A 63 8.86 -3.05 -0.83
C THR A 63 9.95 -3.61 0.06
N ASN A 64 9.83 -3.37 1.37
CA ASN A 64 10.65 -3.98 2.41
C ASN A 64 9.78 -4.94 3.21
N LYS A 65 10.12 -6.23 3.21
CA LYS A 65 9.35 -7.30 3.87
C LYS A 65 9.75 -7.43 5.34
N GLY A 66 9.65 -6.31 6.04
CA GLY A 66 10.08 -6.10 7.40
C GLY A 66 9.95 -4.62 7.75
N TYR A 67 10.52 -4.26 8.90
CA TYR A 67 10.53 -2.88 9.35
C TYR A 67 11.95 -2.32 9.49
N ASP A 68 12.97 -3.18 9.35
CA ASP A 68 14.37 -2.79 9.41
C ASP A 68 14.73 -2.00 8.16
N LEU A 69 15.21 -0.78 8.33
CA LEU A 69 15.79 0.05 7.30
C LEU A 69 17.25 0.31 7.67
N PRO A 70 18.15 0.54 6.70
CA PRO A 70 19.52 0.92 7.01
C PRO A 70 19.52 2.22 7.83
N ASP A 71 20.08 2.14 9.03
CA ASP A 71 20.41 3.33 9.82
C ASP A 71 21.75 3.88 9.33
N ILE A 72 21.83 5.20 9.15
CA ILE A 72 23.07 5.93 8.87
C ILE A 72 23.90 6.03 10.15
#